data_AF-A0A416SVG3-F1
#
_entry.id   AF-A0A416SVG3-F1
#
_cell.length_a   1.000
_cell.length_b   1.000
_cell.length_c   1.000
_cell.angle_alpha   90.00
_cell.angle_beta   90.00
_cell.angle_gamma   90.00
#
_symmetry.space_group_name_H-M   'P 1'
#
loop_
_entity.id
_entity.type
_entity.pdbx_description
1 polymer ?
#
loop_
_entity_poly.entity_id
_entity_poly.type
_entity_poly.pdbx_seq_one_letter_code
_entity_poly.pdbx_strand_id
1 'polypeptide(L)'
;MNNLLKMEKYQLSHNIFYWCGLIGIFLIGFFTADTYVPEAMGPMGGAATSLADIFNGMVYDSTFLLIIISSILALILGQEFSSRTIDLEVNAGHSRKTIFFAKVISYLIAFNIMALVYPVAGCIRESVRFGITEAGNLCYQVSKAILYSLLLNSATFLIAIWIVFWLRSSARAIAVTALVTFVLSLYLGYGMMFDLPVAFLATYQIREAVFSVTYFLPWAILVGVVWIVALITFSWISFRKCELK
;
A
#
# COMPACT_ATOMS: atom_id res chain seq x y z
N MET A 1 14.21 7.80 -18.81
CA MET A 1 13.54 7.42 -17.54
C MET A 1 13.35 8.61 -16.60
N ASN A 2 14.38 9.41 -16.32
CA ASN A 2 14.26 10.56 -15.40
C ASN A 2 13.15 11.55 -15.79
N ASN A 3 13.00 11.86 -17.08
CA ASN A 3 11.94 12.76 -17.55
C ASN A 3 10.53 12.18 -17.33
N LEU A 4 10.34 10.89 -17.55
CA LEU A 4 9.07 10.20 -17.26
C LEU A 4 8.76 10.27 -15.76
N LEU A 5 9.72 9.94 -14.89
CA LEU A 5 9.51 10.03 -13.43
C LEU A 5 9.16 11.46 -12.96
N LYS A 6 9.76 12.49 -13.58
CA LYS A 6 9.38 13.89 -13.30
C LYS A 6 7.95 14.19 -13.76
N MET A 7 7.55 13.68 -14.93
CA MET A 7 6.19 13.82 -15.44
C MET A 7 5.16 13.11 -14.55
N GLU A 8 5.42 11.85 -14.16
CA GLU A 8 4.56 11.10 -13.23
C GLU A 8 4.39 11.84 -11.90
N LYS A 9 5.50 12.30 -11.32
CA LYS A 9 5.48 13.07 -10.08
C LYS A 9 4.62 14.31 -10.22
N TYR A 10 4.76 15.04 -11.34
CA TYR A 10 3.98 16.24 -11.62
C TYR A 10 2.49 15.93 -11.76
N GLN A 11 2.13 14.86 -12.48
CA GLN A 11 0.74 14.44 -12.65
C GLN A 11 0.11 14.05 -11.31
N LEU A 12 0.80 13.23 -10.51
CA LEU A 12 0.33 12.81 -9.19
C LEU A 12 0.22 13.99 -8.21
N SER A 13 1.20 14.90 -8.20
CA SER A 13 1.19 16.06 -7.30
C SER A 13 0.13 17.10 -7.65
N HIS A 14 -0.46 17.05 -8.85
CA HIS A 14 -1.55 17.94 -9.26
C HIS A 14 -2.89 17.18 -9.38
N ASN A 15 -2.92 15.90 -9.01
CA ASN A 15 -4.14 15.11 -9.08
C ASN A 15 -5.01 15.35 -7.84
N ILE A 16 -6.23 15.83 -8.06
CA ILE A 16 -7.18 16.12 -6.99
C ILE A 16 -7.58 14.87 -6.19
N PHE A 17 -7.72 13.71 -6.84
CA PHE A 17 -8.07 12.46 -6.18
C PHE A 17 -6.94 11.98 -5.26
N TYR A 18 -5.68 12.21 -5.65
CA TYR A 18 -4.53 11.86 -4.82
C TYR A 18 -4.50 12.70 -3.53
N TRP A 19 -4.67 14.03 -3.64
CA TRP A 19 -4.71 14.91 -2.48
C TRP A 19 -5.94 14.71 -1.60
N CYS A 20 -7.11 14.53 -2.21
CA CYS A 20 -8.33 14.20 -1.48
C CYS A 20 -8.18 12.86 -0.74
N GLY A 21 -7.57 11.86 -1.38
CA GLY A 21 -7.21 10.59 -0.76
C GLY A 21 -6.27 10.75 0.42
N LEU A 22 -5.18 11.51 0.28
CA LEU A 22 -4.23 11.79 1.36
C LEU A 22 -4.91 12.43 2.57
N ILE A 23 -5.73 13.46 2.34
CA ILE A 23 -6.48 14.13 3.42
C ILE A 23 -7.48 13.16 4.06
N GLY A 24 -8.20 12.38 3.26
CA GLY A 24 -9.15 11.40 3.75
C GLY A 24 -8.48 10.35 4.64
N ILE A 25 -7.35 9.78 4.21
CA ILE A 25 -6.58 8.80 4.97
C ILE A 25 -6.02 9.41 6.25
N PHE A 26 -5.51 10.65 6.18
CA PHE A 26 -5.06 11.38 7.37
C PHE A 26 -6.19 11.54 8.39
N LEU A 27 -7.38 11.96 7.96
CA LEU A 27 -8.53 12.12 8.85
C LEU A 27 -8.99 10.78 9.43
N ILE A 28 -9.02 9.71 8.63
CA ILE A 28 -9.35 8.38 9.13
C ILE A 28 -8.32 7.95 10.20
N GLY A 29 -7.02 8.12 9.95
CA GLY A 29 -5.96 7.84 10.94
C GLY A 29 -6.11 8.68 12.20
N PHE A 30 -6.26 9.98 12.04
CA PHE A 30 -6.44 10.88 13.16
C PHE A 30 -7.66 10.50 13.98
N PHE A 31 -8.83 10.25 13.39
CA PHE A 31 -10.04 9.93 14.16
C PHE A 31 -10.05 8.52 14.77
N THR A 32 -9.41 7.55 14.12
CA THR A 32 -9.37 6.16 14.60
C THR A 32 -8.25 5.89 15.62
N ALA A 33 -7.27 6.78 15.80
CA ALA A 33 -6.13 6.52 16.70
C ALA A 33 -6.51 6.09 18.13
N ASP A 34 -7.58 6.66 18.68
CA ASP A 34 -8.03 6.38 20.05
C ASP A 34 -8.56 4.94 20.21
N THR A 35 -9.02 4.30 19.13
CA THR A 35 -9.44 2.89 19.19
C THR A 35 -8.27 1.94 19.40
N TYR A 36 -7.04 2.37 19.07
CA TYR A 36 -5.82 1.58 19.26
C TYR A 36 -5.19 1.78 20.64
N VAL A 37 -5.69 2.71 21.45
CA VAL A 37 -5.19 2.89 22.82
C VAL A 37 -5.55 1.72 23.73
N PRO A 38 -6.81 1.23 23.77
CA PRO A 38 -7.14 0.05 24.58
C PRO A 38 -6.69 -1.27 23.95
N GLU A 39 -6.58 -1.33 22.62
CA GLU A 39 -6.30 -2.56 21.85
C GLU A 39 -5.33 -2.28 20.69
N ALA A 40 -4.04 -2.10 20.99
CA ALA A 40 -3.05 -1.68 19.99
C ALA A 40 -2.93 -2.69 18.84
N MET A 41 -2.94 -4.00 19.12
CA MET A 41 -2.84 -5.05 18.10
C MET A 41 -4.04 -6.03 18.18
N GLY A 42 -5.23 -5.48 18.36
CA GLY A 42 -6.46 -6.25 18.56
C GLY A 42 -6.57 -6.92 19.95
N PRO A 43 -7.48 -7.91 20.12
CA PRO A 43 -7.83 -8.46 21.44
C PRO A 43 -6.66 -9.10 22.20
N MET A 44 -5.61 -9.53 21.50
CA MET A 44 -4.40 -10.12 22.08
C MET A 44 -3.26 -9.11 22.29
N GLY A 45 -3.38 -7.90 21.74
CA GLY A 45 -2.34 -6.87 21.80
C GLY A 45 -2.34 -6.03 23.09
N GLY A 46 -3.45 -6.02 23.83
CA GLY A 46 -3.59 -5.22 25.05
C GLY A 46 -3.53 -3.72 24.81
N ALA A 47 -3.48 -2.96 25.91
CA ALA A 47 -3.43 -1.51 25.88
C ALA A 47 -2.08 -1.00 25.38
N ALA A 48 -2.10 0.04 24.54
CA ALA A 48 -0.91 0.72 24.07
C ALA A 48 -0.13 1.31 25.25
N THR A 49 1.17 1.05 25.30
CA THR A 49 2.08 1.61 26.30
C THR A 49 2.95 2.72 25.73
N SER A 50 3.08 2.76 24.40
CA SER A 50 3.93 3.70 23.68
C SER A 50 3.32 4.14 22.34
N LEU A 51 3.84 5.24 21.78
CA LEU A 51 3.52 5.66 20.41
C LEU A 51 3.89 4.61 19.35
N ALA A 52 4.90 3.78 19.62
CA ALA A 52 5.29 2.72 18.69
C ALA A 52 4.20 1.64 18.59
N ASP A 53 3.53 1.33 19.71
CA ASP A 53 2.41 0.38 19.73
C ASP A 53 1.23 0.90 18.90
N ILE A 54 0.93 2.20 18.98
CA ILE A 54 -0.10 2.85 18.16
C ILE A 54 0.28 2.79 16.67
N PHE A 55 1.51 3.16 16.32
CA PHE A 55 1.99 3.10 14.94
C PHE A 55 1.86 1.68 14.37
N ASN A 56 2.34 0.71 15.14
CA ASN A 56 2.33 -0.70 14.78
C ASN A 56 0.89 -1.23 14.66
N GLY A 57 0.01 -0.87 15.59
CA GLY A 57 -1.40 -1.22 15.56
C GLY A 57 -2.12 -0.74 14.31
N MET A 58 -1.85 0.50 13.93
CA MET A 58 -2.39 1.08 12.71
C MET A 58 -1.82 0.44 11.44
N VAL A 59 -0.55 0.03 11.43
CA VAL A 59 0.01 -0.76 10.31
C VAL A 59 -0.61 -2.16 10.27
N TYR A 60 -0.85 -2.77 11.44
CA TYR A 60 -1.47 -4.09 11.57
C TYR A 60 -2.90 -4.13 10.99
N ASP A 61 -3.71 -3.09 11.23
CA ASP A 61 -5.09 -3.00 10.73
C ASP A 61 -5.23 -2.25 9.39
N SER A 62 -4.13 -1.96 8.71
CA SER A 62 -4.12 -1.20 7.44
C SER A 62 -4.87 -1.89 6.28
N THR A 63 -5.30 -3.14 6.42
CA THR A 63 -6.01 -3.93 5.41
C THR A 63 -7.19 -3.20 4.75
N PHE A 64 -8.04 -2.57 5.56
CA PHE A 64 -9.20 -1.82 5.03
C PHE A 64 -8.75 -0.60 4.22
N LEU A 65 -7.69 0.07 4.67
CA LEU A 65 -7.11 1.22 3.95
C LEU A 65 -6.42 0.79 2.66
N LEU A 66 -5.83 -0.40 2.61
CA LEU A 66 -5.26 -0.94 1.37
C LEU A 66 -6.31 -0.99 0.27
N ILE A 67 -7.57 -1.30 0.58
CA ILE A 67 -8.68 -1.28 -0.38
C ILE A 67 -8.88 0.15 -0.93
N ILE A 68 -8.98 1.14 -0.04
CA ILE A 68 -9.22 2.54 -0.40
C ILE A 68 -8.04 3.10 -1.22
N ILE A 69 -6.82 2.97 -0.70
CA ILE A 69 -5.59 3.49 -1.33
C ILE A 69 -5.39 2.84 -2.71
N SER A 70 -5.52 1.51 -2.78
CA SER A 70 -5.36 0.78 -4.04
C SER A 70 -6.41 1.18 -5.06
N SER A 71 -7.65 1.41 -4.64
CA SER A 71 -8.73 1.83 -5.53
C SER A 71 -8.53 3.25 -6.06
N ILE A 72 -8.08 4.19 -5.22
CA ILE A 72 -7.76 5.57 -5.64
C ILE A 72 -6.61 5.56 -6.65
N LEU A 73 -5.54 4.82 -6.39
CA LEU A 73 -4.42 4.76 -7.33
C LEU A 73 -4.75 3.98 -8.60
N ALA A 74 -5.58 2.94 -8.51
CA ALA A 74 -6.11 2.26 -9.68
C ALA A 74 -7.01 3.16 -10.53
N LEU A 75 -7.78 4.06 -9.90
CA LEU A 75 -8.55 5.10 -10.59
C LEU A 75 -7.61 6.01 -11.39
N ILE A 76 -6.57 6.55 -10.74
CA ILE A 76 -5.66 7.51 -11.36
C ILE A 76 -4.88 6.84 -12.50
N LEU A 77 -4.32 5.65 -12.28
CA LEU A 77 -3.60 4.92 -13.34
C LEU A 77 -4.54 4.48 -14.48
N GLY A 78 -5.76 4.06 -14.14
CA GLY A 78 -6.76 3.66 -15.13
C GLY A 78 -7.27 4.84 -15.97
N GLN A 79 -7.27 6.06 -15.42
CA GLN A 79 -7.56 7.28 -16.18
C GLN A 79 -6.50 7.55 -17.24
N GLU A 80 -5.22 7.27 -16.99
CA GLU A 80 -4.16 7.47 -17.99
C GLU A 80 -4.31 6.56 -19.21
N PHE A 81 -4.80 5.32 -19.01
CA PHE A 81 -5.20 4.45 -20.12
C PHE A 81 -6.44 4.98 -20.84
N SER A 82 -7.43 5.43 -20.09
CA SER A 82 -8.71 5.90 -20.66
C SER A 82 -8.54 7.20 -21.46
N SER A 83 -7.63 8.07 -21.02
CA SER A 83 -7.30 9.36 -21.63
C SER A 83 -6.16 9.28 -22.66
N ARG A 84 -5.65 8.07 -22.95
CA ARG A 84 -4.55 7.82 -23.91
C ARG A 84 -3.25 8.54 -23.60
N THR A 85 -3.00 8.90 -22.34
CA THR A 85 -1.74 9.52 -21.92
C THR A 85 -0.56 8.59 -22.20
N ILE A 86 -0.75 7.29 -21.99
CA ILE A 86 0.28 6.27 -22.23
C ILE A 86 0.60 6.12 -23.73
N ASP A 87 -0.38 6.29 -24.62
CA ASP A 87 -0.15 6.29 -26.07
C ASP A 87 0.68 7.50 -26.48
N LEU A 88 0.43 8.67 -25.88
CA LEU A 88 1.23 9.88 -26.10
C LEU A 88 2.69 9.71 -25.64
N GLU A 89 2.93 9.03 -24.52
CA GLU A 89 4.29 8.73 -24.04
C GLU A 89 5.06 7.84 -25.03
N VAL A 90 4.38 6.86 -25.63
CA VAL A 90 4.97 6.02 -26.70
C VAL A 90 5.24 6.85 -27.95
N ASN A 91 4.30 7.70 -28.36
CA ASN A 91 4.45 8.59 -29.51
C ASN A 91 5.54 9.65 -29.32
N ALA A 92 5.81 10.06 -28.08
CA ALA A 92 6.94 10.90 -27.70
C ALA A 92 8.30 10.18 -27.80
N GLY A 93 8.32 8.90 -28.19
CA GLY A 93 9.52 8.10 -28.42
C GLY A 93 10.02 7.33 -27.19
N HIS A 94 9.24 7.25 -26.11
CA HIS A 94 9.64 6.45 -24.96
C HIS A 94 9.41 4.95 -25.16
N SER A 95 10.38 4.14 -24.74
CA SER A 95 10.23 2.69 -24.81
C SER A 95 9.16 2.19 -23.83
N ARG A 96 8.37 1.20 -24.24
CA ARG A 96 7.35 0.54 -23.40
C ARG A 96 7.91 0.06 -22.06
N LYS A 97 9.15 -0.46 -22.03
CA LYS A 97 9.83 -0.87 -20.79
C LYS A 97 10.01 0.31 -19.85
N THR A 98 10.49 1.43 -20.36
CA THR A 98 10.76 2.63 -19.56
C THR A 98 9.47 3.23 -19.01
N ILE A 99 8.41 3.27 -19.81
CA ILE A 99 7.08 3.72 -19.39
C ILE A 99 6.58 2.83 -18.25
N PHE A 100 6.57 1.51 -18.45
CA PHE A 100 6.13 0.54 -17.44
C PHE A 100 6.84 0.73 -16.10
N PHE A 101 8.18 0.76 -16.09
CA PHE A 101 8.92 0.94 -14.85
C PHE A 101 8.69 2.33 -14.23
N ALA A 102 8.54 3.38 -15.04
CA ALA A 102 8.22 4.71 -14.53
C ALA A 102 6.86 4.74 -13.81
N LYS A 103 5.83 4.11 -14.38
CA LYS A 103 4.51 3.97 -13.74
C LYS A 103 4.61 3.16 -12.45
N VAL A 104 5.19 1.96 -12.50
CA VAL A 104 5.32 1.08 -11.32
C VAL A 104 6.05 1.79 -10.18
N ILE A 105 7.19 2.43 -10.45
CA ILE A 105 7.98 3.14 -9.42
C ILE A 105 7.19 4.33 -8.85
N SER A 106 6.61 5.16 -9.70
CA SER A 106 5.92 6.38 -9.25
C SER A 106 4.68 6.07 -8.43
N TYR A 107 3.89 5.09 -8.86
CA TYR A 107 2.70 4.65 -8.14
C TYR A 107 3.03 3.89 -6.86
N LEU A 108 4.13 3.12 -6.82
CA LEU A 108 4.60 2.53 -5.55
C LEU A 108 5.04 3.60 -4.54
N ILE A 109 5.72 4.65 -4.99
CA ILE A 109 6.09 5.77 -4.10
C ILE A 109 4.82 6.46 -3.58
N ALA A 110 3.89 6.79 -4.47
CA ALA A 110 2.62 7.43 -4.11
C ALA A 110 1.79 6.59 -3.13
N PHE A 111 1.72 5.28 -3.37
CA PHE A 111 1.07 4.31 -2.51
C PHE A 111 1.69 4.30 -1.11
N ASN A 112 3.02 4.20 -1.01
CA ASN A 112 3.68 4.11 0.28
C ASN A 112 3.58 5.41 1.08
N ILE A 113 3.60 6.58 0.42
CA ILE A 113 3.33 7.86 1.08
C ILE A 113 1.92 7.83 1.69
N MET A 114 0.90 7.45 0.91
CA MET A 114 -0.47 7.35 1.43
C MET A 114 -0.62 6.33 2.56
N ALA A 115 0.01 5.16 2.44
CA ALA A 115 -0.04 4.11 3.45
C ALA A 115 0.60 4.55 4.78
N LEU A 116 1.66 5.35 4.74
CA LEU A 116 2.36 5.85 5.94
C LEU A 116 1.67 7.06 6.57
N VAL A 117 0.90 7.83 5.82
CA VAL A 117 0.12 8.96 6.36
C VAL A 117 -0.86 8.48 7.43
N TYR A 118 -1.44 7.28 7.28
CA TYR A 118 -2.36 6.72 8.25
C TYR A 118 -1.75 6.53 9.65
N PRO A 119 -0.69 5.71 9.85
CA PRO A 119 -0.11 5.51 11.17
C PRO A 119 0.58 6.77 11.70
N VAL A 120 1.12 7.63 10.83
CA VAL A 120 1.68 8.93 11.25
C VAL A 120 0.61 9.84 11.83
N ALA A 121 -0.58 9.89 11.23
CA ALA A 121 -1.70 10.68 11.75
C ALA A 121 -2.14 10.23 13.15
N GLY A 122 -2.14 8.91 13.40
CA GLY A 122 -2.44 8.38 14.73
C GLY A 122 -1.37 8.75 15.77
N CYS A 123 -0.09 8.65 15.40
CA CYS A 123 0.99 9.11 16.28
C CYS A 123 0.89 10.59 16.59
N ILE A 124 0.49 11.44 15.64
CA ILE A 124 0.30 12.88 15.88
C ILE A 124 -0.79 13.09 16.93
N ARG A 125 -1.94 12.40 16.80
CA ARG A 125 -3.03 12.53 17.77
C ARG A 125 -2.62 12.09 19.18
N GLU A 126 -2.01 10.92 19.30
CA GLU A 126 -1.69 10.31 20.60
C GLU A 126 -0.35 10.80 21.19
N SER A 127 0.37 11.68 20.47
CA SER A 127 1.63 12.27 20.94
C SER A 127 1.49 13.05 22.24
N VAL A 128 0.34 13.69 22.45
CA VAL A 128 0.04 14.44 23.68
C VAL A 128 -0.14 13.50 24.88
N ARG A 129 -0.66 12.29 24.65
CA ARG A 129 -0.99 11.33 25.70
C ARG A 129 0.23 10.52 26.16
N PHE A 130 1.02 10.02 25.21
CA PHE A 130 2.14 9.13 25.51
C PHE A 130 3.49 9.85 25.55
N GLY A 131 3.62 11.01 24.91
CA GLY A 131 4.90 11.70 24.75
C GLY A 131 5.93 10.89 23.96
N ILE A 132 7.13 11.44 23.79
CA ILE A 132 8.28 10.76 23.16
C ILE A 132 9.27 10.40 24.26
N THR A 133 8.93 9.40 25.07
CA THR A 133 9.72 9.00 26.24
C THR A 133 10.88 8.05 25.89
N GLU A 134 10.78 7.30 24.79
CA GLU A 134 11.82 6.36 24.32
C GLU A 134 12.10 6.47 22.82
N ALA A 135 12.77 7.55 22.40
CA ALA A 135 13.05 7.82 20.99
C ALA A 135 13.80 6.68 20.26
N GLY A 136 14.69 5.94 20.95
CA GLY A 136 15.45 4.83 20.37
C GLY A 136 14.59 3.61 20.02
N ASN A 137 13.77 3.16 20.98
CA ASN A 137 12.84 2.03 20.78
C ASN A 137 11.76 2.40 19.74
N LEU A 138 11.26 3.64 19.79
CA LEU A 138 10.33 4.17 18.81
C LEU A 138 10.92 4.16 17.39
N CYS A 139 12.14 4.66 17.21
CA CYS A 139 12.80 4.65 15.91
C CYS A 139 13.02 3.23 15.38
N TYR A 140 13.41 2.30 16.24
CA TYR A 140 13.59 0.90 15.88
C TYR A 140 12.29 0.24 15.40
N GLN A 141 11.20 0.37 16.16
CA GLN A 141 9.92 -0.23 15.81
C GLN A 141 9.27 0.44 14.58
N VAL A 142 9.31 1.78 14.50
CA VAL A 142 8.77 2.52 13.35
C VAL A 142 9.56 2.20 12.08
N SER A 143 10.90 2.16 12.15
CA SER A 143 11.72 1.80 10.98
C SER A 143 11.43 0.39 10.48
N LYS A 144 11.27 -0.56 11.39
CA LYS A 144 10.85 -1.93 11.09
C LYS A 144 9.50 -1.96 10.36
N ALA A 145 8.48 -1.32 10.94
CA ALA A 145 7.14 -1.28 10.37
C ALA A 145 7.12 -0.58 8.99
N ILE A 146 7.91 0.48 8.80
CA ILE A 146 8.10 1.12 7.50
C ILE A 146 8.72 0.14 6.50
N LEU A 147 9.80 -0.56 6.85
CA LEU A 147 10.44 -1.52 5.94
C LEU A 147 9.49 -2.64 5.49
N TYR A 148 8.74 -3.23 6.42
CA TYR A 148 7.77 -4.26 6.07
C TYR A 148 6.56 -3.70 5.32
N SER A 149 6.12 -2.48 5.61
CA SER A 149 5.09 -1.79 4.82
C SER A 149 5.56 -1.58 3.37
N LEU A 150 6.78 -1.04 3.19
CA LEU A 150 7.39 -0.85 1.88
C LEU A 150 7.48 -2.12 1.06
N LEU A 151 7.67 -3.28 1.70
CA LEU A 151 7.75 -4.57 1.01
C LEU A 151 6.36 -5.21 0.79
N LEU A 152 5.62 -5.44 1.88
CA LEU A 152 4.43 -6.29 1.90
C LEU A 152 3.16 -5.55 1.47
N ASN A 153 2.99 -4.29 1.87
CA ASN A 153 1.86 -3.49 1.39
C ASN A 153 2.04 -3.17 -0.10
N SER A 154 3.28 -2.91 -0.54
CA SER A 154 3.61 -2.79 -1.97
C SER A 154 3.29 -4.05 -2.76
N ALA A 155 3.60 -5.25 -2.22
CA ALA A 155 3.25 -6.51 -2.87
C ALA A 155 1.73 -6.62 -3.09
N THR A 156 0.93 -6.21 -2.11
CA THR A 156 -0.54 -6.18 -2.21
C THR A 156 -1.00 -5.17 -3.26
N PHE A 157 -0.43 -3.97 -3.26
CA PHE A 157 -0.78 -2.92 -4.22
C PHE A 157 -0.41 -3.27 -5.67
N LEU A 158 0.65 -4.06 -5.90
CA LEU A 158 1.00 -4.53 -7.24
C LEU A 158 -0.10 -5.37 -7.90
N ILE A 159 -1.01 -5.97 -7.13
CA ILE A 159 -2.22 -6.63 -7.66
C ILE A 159 -3.09 -5.60 -8.38
N ALA A 160 -3.29 -4.42 -7.80
CA ALA A 160 -4.05 -3.33 -8.40
C ALA A 160 -3.40 -2.83 -9.70
N ILE A 161 -2.07 -2.64 -9.68
CA ILE A 161 -1.32 -2.25 -10.90
C ILE A 161 -1.50 -3.28 -12.01
N TRP A 162 -1.39 -4.57 -11.68
CA TRP A 162 -1.60 -5.65 -12.65
C TRP A 162 -3.01 -5.61 -13.25
N ILE A 163 -4.03 -5.46 -12.41
CA ILE A 163 -5.44 -5.34 -12.83
C ILE A 163 -5.62 -4.15 -13.79
N VAL A 164 -5.02 -3.00 -13.49
CA VAL A 164 -5.10 -1.81 -14.34
C VAL A 164 -4.48 -2.07 -15.71
N PHE A 165 -3.29 -2.66 -15.77
CA PHE A 165 -2.63 -3.00 -17.04
C PHE A 165 -3.36 -4.07 -17.85
N TRP A 166 -4.11 -4.94 -17.17
CA TRP A 166 -4.95 -5.94 -17.81
C TRP A 166 -6.25 -5.33 -18.38
N LEU A 167 -6.97 -4.52 -17.60
CA LEU A 167 -8.29 -4.01 -17.95
C LEU A 167 -8.27 -2.72 -18.77
N ARG A 168 -7.23 -1.89 -18.61
CA ARG A 168 -6.96 -0.66 -19.38
C ARG A 168 -8.15 0.32 -19.42
N SER A 169 -8.92 0.35 -18.34
CA SER A 169 -10.11 1.19 -18.20
C SER A 169 -10.23 1.62 -16.74
N SER A 170 -10.51 2.91 -16.51
CA SER A 170 -10.65 3.46 -15.16
C SER A 170 -11.74 2.76 -14.35
N ALA A 171 -12.97 2.74 -14.85
CA ALA A 171 -14.12 2.18 -14.14
C ALA A 171 -13.94 0.69 -13.81
N ARG A 172 -13.48 -0.11 -14.77
CA ARG A 172 -13.24 -1.55 -14.58
C ARG A 172 -12.09 -1.80 -13.62
N ALA A 173 -11.00 -1.03 -13.73
CA ALA A 173 -9.85 -1.17 -12.86
C ALA A 173 -10.20 -0.92 -11.39
N ILE A 174 -10.99 0.12 -11.11
CA ILE A 174 -11.44 0.44 -9.75
C ILE A 174 -12.31 -0.70 -9.21
N ALA A 175 -13.36 -1.09 -9.95
CA ALA A 175 -14.31 -2.08 -9.48
C ALA A 175 -13.63 -3.42 -9.18
N VAL A 176 -12.77 -3.90 -10.10
CA VAL A 176 -12.06 -5.17 -9.92
C VAL A 176 -10.99 -5.07 -8.84
N THR A 177 -10.26 -3.95 -8.75
CA THR A 177 -9.28 -3.74 -7.66
C THR A 177 -9.96 -3.75 -6.30
N ALA A 178 -11.04 -2.98 -6.13
CA ALA A 178 -11.79 -2.93 -4.88
C ALA A 178 -12.35 -4.30 -4.51
N LEU A 179 -12.95 -5.02 -5.46
CA LEU A 179 -13.49 -6.35 -5.23
C LEU A 179 -12.40 -7.36 -4.82
N VAL A 180 -11.29 -7.41 -5.56
CA VAL A 180 -10.20 -8.36 -5.29
C VAL A 180 -9.54 -8.06 -3.94
N THR A 181 -9.26 -6.80 -3.65
CA THR A 181 -8.66 -6.40 -2.36
C THR A 181 -9.62 -6.64 -1.19
N PHE A 182 -10.93 -6.43 -1.38
CA PHE A 182 -11.94 -6.76 -0.40
C PHE A 182 -12.04 -8.26 -0.14
N VAL A 183 -12.10 -9.10 -1.19
CA VAL A 183 -12.13 -10.56 -1.05
C VAL A 183 -10.87 -11.09 -0.36
N LEU A 184 -9.68 -10.57 -0.70
CA LEU A 184 -8.44 -10.91 -0.01
C LEU A 184 -8.46 -10.51 1.46
N SER A 185 -9.08 -9.37 1.79
CA SER A 185 -9.25 -8.91 3.17
C SER A 185 -10.22 -9.80 3.95
N LEU A 186 -11.33 -10.22 3.33
CA LEU A 186 -12.26 -11.20 3.92
C LEU A 186 -11.58 -12.55 4.13
N TYR A 187 -10.80 -13.02 3.16
CA TYR A 187 -10.05 -14.26 3.28
C TYR A 187 -9.02 -14.19 4.41
N LEU A 188 -8.37 -13.05 4.61
CA LEU A 188 -7.49 -12.86 5.77
C LEU A 188 -8.28 -12.97 7.09
N GLY A 189 -9.37 -12.22 7.22
CA GLY A 189 -10.18 -12.18 8.45
C GLY A 189 -10.79 -13.54 8.80
N TYR A 190 -11.54 -14.13 7.87
CA TYR A 190 -12.16 -15.44 8.08
C TYR A 190 -11.15 -16.59 8.03
N GLY A 191 -10.08 -16.46 7.26
CA GLY A 191 -9.05 -17.48 7.18
C GLY A 191 -8.31 -17.66 8.50
N MET A 192 -8.06 -16.58 9.22
CA MET A 192 -7.53 -16.65 10.60
C MET A 192 -8.54 -17.28 11.57
N MET A 193 -9.84 -17.03 11.40
CA MET A 193 -10.89 -17.59 12.27
C MET A 193 -11.12 -19.10 12.04
N PHE A 194 -10.98 -19.57 10.80
CA PHE A 194 -11.21 -20.97 10.41
C PHE A 194 -9.92 -21.77 10.20
N ASP A 195 -8.77 -21.28 10.67
CA ASP A 195 -7.45 -21.92 10.52
C ASP A 195 -7.09 -22.30 9.06
N LEU A 196 -7.54 -21.48 8.10
CA LEU A 196 -7.17 -21.63 6.68
C LEU A 196 -5.72 -21.17 6.44
N PRO A 197 -5.08 -21.65 5.35
CA PRO A 197 -3.70 -21.27 5.07
C PRO A 197 -3.58 -19.78 4.69
N VAL A 198 -3.31 -18.90 5.64
CA VAL A 198 -3.13 -17.45 5.40
C VAL A 198 -1.67 -17.02 5.27
N ALA A 199 -0.72 -17.91 5.59
CA ALA A 199 0.71 -17.61 5.64
C ALA A 199 1.30 -17.13 4.31
N PHE A 200 0.66 -17.40 3.17
CA PHE A 200 1.14 -16.92 1.88
C PHE A 200 0.75 -15.46 1.58
N LEU A 201 -0.17 -14.87 2.34
CA LEU A 201 -0.66 -13.50 2.10
C LEU A 201 0.34 -12.48 2.63
N ALA A 202 0.69 -11.49 1.79
CA ALA A 202 1.54 -10.38 2.22
C ALA A 202 0.90 -9.56 3.37
N THR A 203 -0.43 -9.41 3.35
CA THR A 203 -1.21 -8.74 4.40
C THR A 203 -1.23 -9.50 5.73
N TYR A 204 -1.06 -10.82 5.71
CA TYR A 204 -0.85 -11.59 6.94
C TYR A 204 0.59 -11.42 7.44
N GLN A 205 1.56 -11.50 6.55
CA GLN A 205 2.98 -11.40 6.92
C GLN A 205 3.35 -10.05 7.56
N ILE A 206 2.68 -8.95 7.19
CA ILE A 206 2.95 -7.65 7.81
C ILE A 206 2.44 -7.60 9.25
N ARG A 207 1.31 -8.27 9.53
CA ARG A 207 0.76 -8.40 10.88
C ARG A 207 1.72 -9.15 11.79
N GLU A 208 2.22 -10.29 11.33
CA GLU A 208 3.26 -11.07 12.03
C GLU A 208 4.55 -10.27 12.21
N ALA A 209 4.99 -9.56 11.16
CA ALA A 209 6.20 -8.75 11.23
C ALA A 209 6.07 -7.66 12.30
N VAL A 210 4.95 -6.94 12.35
CA VAL A 210 4.74 -5.85 13.29
C VAL A 210 4.50 -6.35 14.72
N PHE A 211 3.85 -7.50 14.90
CA PHE A 211 3.63 -8.14 16.21
C PHE A 211 4.90 -8.77 16.80
N SER A 212 5.81 -9.27 15.96
CA SER A 212 7.02 -9.96 16.43
C SER A 212 8.01 -9.04 17.16
N VAL A 213 8.79 -9.61 18.08
CA VAL A 213 9.90 -8.89 18.75
C VAL A 213 11.14 -8.80 17.85
N THR A 214 11.34 -9.79 16.99
CA THR A 214 12.50 -9.88 16.09
C THR A 214 12.40 -8.88 14.94
N TYR A 215 13.54 -8.28 14.56
CA TYR A 215 13.59 -7.37 13.40
C TYR A 215 13.45 -8.10 12.07
N PHE A 216 14.18 -9.21 11.94
CA PHE A 216 14.35 -9.90 10.68
C PHE A 216 13.51 -11.19 10.68
N LEU A 217 12.49 -11.22 9.81
CA LEU A 217 11.64 -12.38 9.56
C LEU A 217 11.92 -12.86 8.13
N PRO A 218 12.82 -13.84 7.95
CA PRO A 218 13.20 -14.33 6.63
C PRO A 218 12.00 -14.79 5.80
N TRP A 219 11.02 -15.41 6.45
CA TRP A 219 9.81 -15.91 5.81
C TRP A 219 8.94 -14.78 5.24
N ALA A 220 8.68 -13.75 6.02
CA ALA A 220 7.91 -12.58 5.57
C ALA A 220 8.58 -11.90 4.37
N ILE A 221 9.91 -11.77 4.42
CA ILE A 221 10.69 -11.19 3.32
C ILE A 221 10.58 -12.05 2.06
N LEU A 222 10.73 -13.37 2.20
CA LEU A 222 10.62 -14.32 1.09
C LEU A 222 9.25 -14.20 0.41
N VAL A 223 8.16 -14.23 1.19
CA VAL A 223 6.79 -14.10 0.68
C VAL A 223 6.63 -12.78 -0.08
N GLY A 224 7.09 -11.66 0.50
CA GLY A 224 7.03 -10.35 -0.13
C GLY A 224 7.77 -10.29 -1.47
N VAL A 225 9.02 -10.79 -1.51
CA VAL A 225 9.85 -10.81 -2.71
C VAL A 225 9.23 -11.68 -3.81
N VAL A 226 8.73 -12.87 -3.46
CA VAL A 226 8.09 -13.78 -4.42
C VAL A 226 6.86 -13.12 -5.05
N TRP A 227 5.99 -12.48 -4.25
CA TRP A 227 4.82 -11.77 -4.76
C TRP A 227 5.20 -10.58 -5.65
N ILE A 228 6.17 -9.77 -5.25
CA ILE A 228 6.62 -8.62 -6.05
C ILE A 228 7.15 -9.10 -7.40
N VAL A 229 8.03 -10.12 -7.42
CA VAL A 229 8.62 -10.65 -8.65
C VAL A 229 7.52 -11.21 -9.57
N ALA A 230 6.60 -12.00 -9.01
CA ALA A 230 5.49 -12.57 -9.77
C ALA A 230 4.59 -11.47 -10.36
N LEU A 231 4.15 -10.51 -9.54
CA LEU A 231 3.21 -9.46 -9.96
C LEU A 231 3.84 -8.46 -10.93
N ILE A 232 5.12 -8.08 -10.76
CA ILE A 232 5.83 -7.26 -11.75
C ILE A 232 5.92 -8.01 -13.08
N THR A 233 6.22 -9.31 -13.04
CA THR A 233 6.31 -10.14 -14.25
C THR A 233 4.97 -10.24 -14.97
N PHE A 234 3.89 -10.53 -14.25
CA PHE A 234 2.54 -10.58 -14.83
C PHE A 234 2.08 -9.22 -15.35
N SER A 235 2.32 -8.15 -14.59
CA SER A 235 2.08 -6.76 -15.00
C SER A 235 2.79 -6.41 -16.30
N TRP A 236 4.06 -6.80 -16.42
CA TRP A 236 4.85 -6.57 -17.62
C TRP A 236 4.33 -7.36 -18.83
N ILE A 237 3.95 -8.62 -18.65
CA ILE A 237 3.37 -9.44 -19.71
C ILE A 237 2.05 -8.83 -20.21
N SER A 238 1.17 -8.40 -19.31
CA SER A 238 -0.09 -7.73 -19.64
C SER A 238 0.11 -6.41 -20.38
N PHE A 239 1.09 -5.60 -19.93
CA PHE A 239 1.42 -4.31 -20.54
C PHE A 239 2.08 -4.47 -21.92
N ARG A 240 2.99 -5.44 -22.09
CA ARG A 240 3.67 -5.67 -23.38
C ARG A 240 2.68 -6.05 -24.48
N LYS A 241 1.68 -6.87 -24.14
CA LYS A 241 0.58 -7.27 -25.04
C LYS A 241 -0.46 -6.16 -25.25
N CYS A 242 -0.22 -4.95 -24.78
CA CYS A 242 -1.08 -3.81 -25.05
C CYS A 242 -0.88 -3.31 -26.48
N GLU A 243 -1.97 -3.25 -27.23
CA GLU A 243 -2.05 -2.40 -28.42
C GLU A 243 -2.13 -0.97 -27.92
N LEU A 244 -1.01 -0.26 -28.00
CA LEU A 244 -0.91 1.19 -27.78
C LEU A 244 -0.89 1.79 -29.19
N LYS A 245 -1.95 2.51 -29.57
CA LYS A 245 -2.18 3.07 -30.92
C LYS A 245 -2.18 4.59 -30.86
#